data_AF-R7ZUH2-F1
#
_entry.id   AF-R7ZUH2-F1
#
_cell.length_a   1.000
_cell.length_b   1.000
_cell.length_c   1.000
_cell.angle_alpha   90.00
_cell.angle_beta   90.00
_cell.angle_gamma   90.00
#
_symmetry.space_group_name_H-M   'P 1'
#
loop_
_entity.id
_entity.type
_entity.pdbx_description
1 polymer ?
#
loop_
_entity_poly.entity_id
_entity_poly.type
_entity_poly.pdbx_seq_one_letter_code
_entity_poly.pdbx_strand_id
1 'polypeptide(L)'
;MKRFIHLLGLFFIALCSCNEEEPSITFSLNTSVSPIEAGDININPQLDRYENGQVVNLNPIANDHWIFQHWDGDASGANSPLTLTMDSNKSVVAVFVKREYPLNLVIEGEGSVIEEIITNPSGREYPHGTTVELTPVPASGWEFESWGGDISGNSIPQTVTVDSEKNIVVRFKEVTSFFLHENGITCMCPETNPGDKGIIDGVEYESVDNELVRQRRNEGADMTRLCTSLVTDMSDLFAGTIEGSNIIFNEFNQPIGNWDVSNVVNMSGMFFINSQFNKPIGDWDVSNVTDMNLMFADSPFNQDIGDWDVSNVTDMRAMFNGSSFNQPIGNWDVSKVIDMSNLFSSSVFDQPIGNWNVSNVTDMNFMFSNSPFNKPIGNWDVKNVKNMSFMFDRSPFNHPIEAWNVSSVSNMRSMFNASSFNQSLETWDVSNVTDMPSMFSNSQFNLPIGNWDVSNVTDMTGMFLNSQFNQEIGNWDVSNVIEMSSMFSGSPFNKDISDWEVSNVTGMRAMFNRSPFNQPIESWDVSNVTNMRFMFDQNTQFNQPIGDWDVSNVTDMLGMFSGAQFNQPIGNWNVRQVENMDNMFQRSSFNQDISNWCVKNIINEPVEFSVDSPLIINYKPVWGTCPD
;
A
#
# COMPACT_ATOMS: atom_id res chain seq x y z
N MET A 1 -78.98 74.48 83.29
CA MET A 1 -77.96 75.55 83.22
C MET A 1 -76.70 75.05 83.97
N LYS A 2 -75.49 75.53 83.63
CA LYS A 2 -74.18 75.21 84.28
C LYS A 2 -74.24 75.38 85.83
N ARG A 3 -73.40 74.80 86.72
CA ARG A 3 -72.11 74.04 86.67
C ARG A 3 -71.84 73.38 88.06
N PHE A 4 -71.08 72.28 88.13
CA PHE A 4 -70.49 71.62 89.35
C PHE A 4 -69.30 70.73 88.89
N ILE A 5 -68.44 70.05 89.68
CA ILE A 5 -68.22 69.73 91.13
C ILE A 5 -66.66 69.66 91.32
N HIS A 6 -65.98 70.14 92.38
CA HIS A 6 -65.52 69.46 93.63
C HIS A 6 -64.73 68.12 93.44
N LEU A 7 -63.68 67.77 94.21
CA LEU A 7 -63.03 68.34 95.41
C LEU A 7 -61.52 67.96 95.50
N LEU A 8 -60.73 68.67 96.34
CA LEU A 8 -59.37 68.32 96.79
C LEU A 8 -59.35 67.33 97.99
N GLY A 9 -58.20 66.70 98.27
CA GLY A 9 -57.85 66.17 99.61
C GLY A 9 -56.69 65.15 99.62
N LEU A 10 -55.65 65.36 100.44
CA LEU A 10 -54.41 64.55 100.49
C LEU A 10 -53.90 64.37 101.95
N PHE A 11 -53.01 63.38 102.17
CA PHE A 11 -52.16 63.09 103.37
C PHE A 11 -52.86 62.43 104.59
N PHE A 12 -52.33 61.42 105.32
CA PHE A 12 -51.06 60.67 105.33
C PHE A 12 -51.12 59.52 106.41
N ILE A 13 -50.13 58.62 106.41
CA ILE A 13 -49.78 57.61 107.44
C ILE A 13 -50.71 56.40 107.63
N ALA A 14 -50.25 55.22 107.17
CA ALA A 14 -50.63 53.92 107.73
C ALA A 14 -49.41 52.98 107.78
N LEU A 15 -49.02 52.64 109.01
CA LEU A 15 -48.26 51.47 109.50
C LEU A 15 -47.53 50.56 108.49
N CYS A 16 -46.20 50.47 108.69
CA CYS A 16 -45.37 49.43 108.10
C CYS A 16 -45.71 48.06 108.71
N SER A 17 -46.03 47.08 107.87
CA SER A 17 -46.16 45.67 108.23
C SER A 17 -45.32 44.85 107.25
N CYS A 18 -44.35 44.08 107.76
CA CYS A 18 -43.57 43.18 106.92
C CYS A 18 -44.46 42.00 106.49
N ASN A 19 -44.57 41.78 105.17
CA ASN A 19 -44.88 40.47 104.62
C ASN A 19 -43.60 39.93 104.01
N GLU A 20 -43.15 38.76 104.46
CA GLU A 20 -42.22 37.93 103.71
C GLU A 20 -43.01 37.30 102.55
N GLU A 21 -42.62 37.58 101.31
CA GLU A 21 -43.15 36.85 100.15
C GLU A 21 -42.51 35.45 100.14
N GLU A 22 -43.33 34.39 100.03
CA GLU A 22 -42.78 33.05 99.79
C GLU A 22 -42.06 33.00 98.43
N PRO A 23 -40.91 32.32 98.32
CA PRO A 23 -40.12 32.32 97.09
C PRO A 23 -40.89 31.63 95.95
N SER A 24 -41.17 32.37 94.89
CA SER A 24 -41.78 31.83 93.68
C SER A 24 -40.88 30.76 93.05
N ILE A 25 -41.43 29.54 92.88
CA ILE A 25 -40.71 28.46 92.23
C ILE A 25 -40.59 28.82 90.74
N THR A 26 -39.34 29.03 90.29
CA THR A 26 -39.00 29.39 88.92
C THR A 26 -38.01 28.42 88.30
N PHE A 27 -38.20 28.16 87.00
CA PHE A 27 -37.46 27.18 86.22
C PHE A 27 -36.65 27.82 85.08
N SER A 28 -35.54 27.19 84.70
CA SER A 28 -34.74 27.58 83.52
C SER A 28 -35.14 26.78 82.28
N LEU A 29 -35.18 27.46 81.13
CA LEU A 29 -35.27 26.82 79.82
C LEU A 29 -33.95 27.01 79.06
N ASN A 30 -33.30 25.90 78.71
CA ASN A 30 -32.14 25.90 77.82
C ASN A 30 -32.59 25.46 76.42
N THR A 31 -32.18 26.18 75.39
CA THR A 31 -32.45 25.84 73.99
C THR A 31 -31.17 25.72 73.19
N SER A 32 -31.11 24.77 72.25
CA SER A 32 -30.03 24.67 71.29
C SER A 32 -30.52 24.19 69.92
N VAL A 33 -29.71 24.42 68.89
CA VAL A 33 -29.96 23.95 67.53
C VAL A 33 -28.95 22.86 67.16
N SER A 34 -29.39 21.84 66.41
CA SER A 34 -28.56 20.72 66.00
C SER A 34 -28.71 20.43 64.51
N PRO A 35 -27.64 20.53 63.70
CA PRO A 35 -26.33 21.10 64.05
C PRO A 35 -26.40 22.63 64.22
N ILE A 36 -25.33 23.24 64.76
CA ILE A 36 -25.39 24.62 65.27
C ILE A 36 -25.54 25.69 64.18
N GLU A 37 -25.10 25.39 62.96
CA GLU A 37 -25.23 26.24 61.78
C GLU A 37 -26.60 26.18 61.09
N ALA A 38 -27.47 25.26 61.50
CA ALA A 38 -28.68 24.91 60.73
C ALA A 38 -29.88 25.85 60.92
N GLY A 39 -29.87 26.69 61.96
CA GLY A 39 -30.98 27.57 62.27
C GLY A 39 -30.84 28.25 63.61
N ASP A 40 -31.94 28.82 64.09
CA ASP A 40 -32.09 29.43 65.40
C ASP A 40 -33.47 29.08 66.01
N ILE A 41 -33.70 29.39 67.28
CA ILE A 41 -34.98 29.21 67.98
C ILE A 41 -35.46 30.55 68.51
N ASN A 42 -36.59 31.03 67.97
CA ASN A 42 -37.27 32.20 68.52
C ASN A 42 -38.16 31.77 69.70
N ILE A 43 -37.93 32.38 70.87
CA ILE A 43 -38.56 32.03 72.15
C ILE A 43 -39.49 33.16 72.59
N ASN A 44 -40.75 32.83 72.93
CA ASN A 44 -41.74 33.84 73.32
C ASN A 44 -42.65 33.37 74.48
N PRO A 45 -42.66 34.06 75.64
CA PRO A 45 -41.77 35.18 76.01
C PRO A 45 -40.35 34.68 76.28
N GLN A 46 -39.32 35.51 76.00
CA GLN A 46 -37.94 35.21 76.37
C GLN A 46 -37.63 35.80 77.76
N LEU A 47 -37.33 34.93 78.74
CA LEU A 47 -37.04 35.29 80.13
C LEU A 47 -35.87 34.45 80.69
N ASP A 48 -35.14 34.99 81.66
CA ASP A 48 -34.04 34.27 82.35
C ASP A 48 -34.54 33.06 83.15
N ARG A 49 -35.72 33.19 83.78
CA ARG A 49 -36.45 32.11 84.47
C ARG A 49 -37.95 32.30 84.30
N TYR A 50 -38.69 31.20 84.38
CA TYR A 50 -40.14 31.13 84.15
C TYR A 50 -40.86 30.64 85.41
N GLU A 51 -42.05 31.16 85.70
CA GLU A 51 -42.87 30.69 86.83
C GLU A 51 -43.45 29.29 86.58
N ASN A 52 -43.72 28.56 87.66
CA ASN A 52 -44.35 27.24 87.57
C ASN A 52 -45.72 27.31 86.87
N GLY A 53 -45.89 26.56 85.78
CA GLY A 53 -47.08 26.56 84.93
C GLY A 53 -47.08 27.62 83.82
N GLN A 54 -46.05 28.45 83.70
CA GLN A 54 -45.93 29.44 82.63
C GLN A 54 -45.74 28.77 81.27
N VAL A 55 -46.44 29.28 80.25
CA VAL A 55 -46.38 28.76 78.87
C VAL A 55 -45.40 29.57 78.03
N VAL A 56 -44.52 28.88 77.31
CA VAL A 56 -43.49 29.41 76.41
C VAL A 56 -43.69 28.80 75.03
N ASN A 57 -43.57 29.58 73.96
CA ASN A 57 -43.61 29.08 72.59
C ASN A 57 -42.23 29.14 71.96
N LEU A 58 -41.81 28.04 71.34
CA LEU A 58 -40.55 27.88 70.64
C LEU A 58 -40.84 27.74 69.14
N ASN A 59 -40.32 28.67 68.33
CA ASN A 59 -40.47 28.64 66.88
C ASN A 59 -39.09 28.43 66.22
N PRO A 60 -38.85 27.31 65.53
CA PRO A 60 -37.58 27.05 64.87
C PRO A 60 -37.51 27.88 63.59
N ILE A 61 -36.36 28.49 63.34
CA ILE A 61 -36.07 29.26 62.13
C ILE A 61 -34.92 28.54 61.43
N ALA A 62 -35.20 27.87 60.32
CA ALA A 62 -34.15 27.24 59.53
C ALA A 62 -33.33 28.31 58.81
N ASN A 63 -32.01 28.15 58.83
CA ASN A 63 -31.12 28.87 57.92
C ASN A 63 -31.30 28.35 56.49
N ASP A 64 -30.76 29.08 55.51
CA ASP A 64 -30.91 28.69 54.12
C ASP A 64 -30.31 27.28 53.88
N HIS A 65 -30.93 26.53 52.96
CA HIS A 65 -30.63 25.11 52.68
C HIS A 65 -30.88 24.11 53.82
N TRP A 66 -31.45 24.51 54.96
CA TRP A 66 -31.88 23.60 56.04
C TRP A 66 -33.41 23.52 56.16
N ILE A 67 -33.90 22.48 56.85
CA ILE A 67 -35.31 22.26 57.18
C ILE A 67 -35.41 21.80 58.64
N PHE A 68 -36.32 22.41 59.41
CA PHE A 68 -36.65 21.95 60.75
C PHE A 68 -37.33 20.58 60.69
N GLN A 69 -36.79 19.59 61.40
CA GLN A 69 -37.29 18.22 61.38
C GLN A 69 -38.16 17.92 62.60
N HIS A 70 -37.63 18.13 63.81
CA HIS A 70 -38.31 17.85 65.07
C HIS A 70 -37.63 18.52 66.26
N TRP A 71 -38.36 18.58 67.37
CA TRP A 71 -37.81 18.88 68.69
C TRP A 71 -37.32 17.60 69.38
N ASP A 72 -36.24 17.72 70.13
CA ASP A 72 -35.66 16.67 70.98
C ASP A 72 -35.29 17.21 72.38
N GLY A 73 -35.01 16.31 73.33
CA GLY A 73 -34.78 16.62 74.74
C GLY A 73 -36.06 16.54 75.58
N ASP A 74 -36.30 17.53 76.45
CA ASP A 74 -37.46 17.58 77.36
C ASP A 74 -38.80 17.91 76.65
N ALA A 75 -38.78 18.06 75.33
CA ALA A 75 -39.94 18.16 74.47
C ALA A 75 -39.67 17.44 73.15
N SER A 76 -40.71 16.87 72.53
CA SER A 76 -40.57 16.06 71.32
C SER A 76 -41.69 16.26 70.30
N GLY A 77 -41.39 15.92 69.04
CA GLY A 77 -42.33 15.98 67.92
C GLY A 77 -42.03 17.10 66.92
N ALA A 78 -42.76 17.13 65.82
CA ALA A 78 -42.50 18.02 64.67
C ALA A 78 -43.34 19.31 64.65
N ASN A 79 -44.06 19.64 65.74
CA ASN A 79 -44.93 20.81 65.79
C ASN A 79 -44.13 22.11 65.82
N SER A 80 -44.48 23.05 64.95
CA SER A 80 -43.83 24.37 64.84
C SER A 80 -44.89 25.47 64.71
N PRO A 81 -44.99 26.41 65.67
CA PRO A 81 -44.25 26.46 66.93
C PRO A 81 -44.61 25.32 67.90
N LEU A 82 -43.69 24.99 68.79
CA LEU A 82 -43.92 24.11 69.94
C LEU A 82 -44.34 24.95 71.16
N THR A 83 -45.45 24.57 71.79
CA THR A 83 -45.91 25.15 73.06
C THR A 83 -45.43 24.30 74.23
N LEU A 84 -44.72 24.92 75.18
CA LEU A 84 -44.06 24.28 76.31
C LEU A 84 -44.55 24.88 77.63
N THR A 85 -44.99 24.05 78.58
CA THR A 85 -45.36 24.49 79.93
C THR A 85 -44.17 24.26 80.88
N MET A 86 -43.79 25.30 81.64
CA MET A 86 -42.65 25.26 82.55
C MET A 86 -43.06 24.76 83.94
N ASP A 87 -43.02 23.44 84.12
CA ASP A 87 -43.26 22.72 85.40
C ASP A 87 -41.97 22.09 85.99
N SER A 88 -40.86 22.19 85.26
CA SER A 88 -39.51 21.78 85.63
C SER A 88 -38.49 22.68 84.93
N ASN A 89 -37.21 22.60 85.30
CA ASN A 89 -36.15 23.01 84.37
C ASN A 89 -36.26 22.13 83.11
N LYS A 90 -36.05 22.70 81.92
CA LYS A 90 -36.14 21.99 80.64
C LYS A 90 -35.00 22.35 79.69
N SER A 91 -34.60 21.40 78.87
CA SER A 91 -33.63 21.54 77.79
C SER A 91 -34.26 21.02 76.49
N VAL A 92 -34.39 21.88 75.48
CA VAL A 92 -35.06 21.55 74.20
C VAL A 92 -34.12 21.84 73.03
N VAL A 93 -33.99 20.88 72.13
CA VAL A 93 -33.14 20.97 70.93
C VAL A 93 -34.02 21.05 69.70
N ALA A 94 -33.83 22.06 68.84
CA ALA A 94 -34.38 22.02 67.48
C ALA A 94 -33.42 21.23 66.58
N VAL A 95 -33.87 20.09 66.09
CA VAL A 95 -33.10 19.26 65.16
C VAL A 95 -33.49 19.63 63.73
N PHE A 96 -32.49 20.01 62.94
CA PHE A 96 -32.62 20.36 61.54
C PHE A 96 -31.88 19.33 60.67
N VAL A 97 -32.33 19.20 59.42
CA VAL A 97 -31.65 18.41 58.39
C VAL A 97 -31.35 19.30 57.17
N LYS A 98 -30.25 19.02 56.47
CA LYS A 98 -30.00 19.66 55.17
C LYS A 98 -31.15 19.30 54.23
N ARG A 99 -31.52 20.26 53.39
CA ARG A 99 -32.46 20.03 52.29
C ARG A 99 -31.81 19.05 51.30
N GLU A 100 -32.58 18.03 50.94
CA GLU A 100 -32.24 17.07 49.89
C GLU A 100 -32.91 17.53 48.59
N TYR A 101 -32.21 17.39 47.47
CA TYR A 101 -32.71 17.75 46.14
C TYR A 101 -32.48 16.59 45.17
N PRO A 102 -33.44 16.22 44.32
CA PRO A 102 -33.27 15.10 43.40
C PRO A 102 -32.31 15.47 42.25
N LEU A 103 -31.49 14.50 41.86
CA LEU A 103 -30.76 14.47 40.60
C LEU A 103 -31.52 13.53 39.65
N ASN A 104 -32.29 14.10 38.73
CA ASN A 104 -33.07 13.36 37.75
C ASN A 104 -32.25 13.19 36.47
N LEU A 105 -31.91 11.94 36.11
CA LEU A 105 -31.33 11.59 34.82
C LEU A 105 -32.42 11.16 33.83
N VAL A 106 -32.45 11.78 32.66
CA VAL A 106 -33.27 11.38 31.51
C VAL A 106 -32.32 10.93 30.40
N ILE A 107 -32.41 9.66 30.03
CA ILE A 107 -31.64 9.10 28.91
C ILE A 107 -32.52 9.20 27.65
N GLU A 108 -32.01 9.91 26.64
CA GLU A 108 -32.56 9.94 25.28
C GLU A 108 -31.65 9.05 24.42
N GLY A 109 -32.17 7.91 23.95
CA GLY A 109 -31.40 6.86 23.27
C GLY A 109 -31.06 5.66 24.17
N GLU A 110 -30.17 4.78 23.73
CA GLU A 110 -29.75 3.60 24.50
C GLU A 110 -28.34 3.76 25.09
N GLY A 111 -28.22 3.55 26.39
CA GLY A 111 -26.98 3.69 27.14
C GLY A 111 -27.23 3.72 28.63
N SER A 112 -26.18 4.04 29.38
CA SER A 112 -26.24 4.24 30.83
C SER A 112 -25.32 5.38 31.26
N VAL A 113 -25.44 5.80 32.52
CA VAL A 113 -24.58 6.83 33.12
C VAL A 113 -23.97 6.23 34.38
N ILE A 114 -22.65 6.31 34.51
CA ILE A 114 -21.97 6.05 35.78
C ILE A 114 -21.97 7.36 36.57
N GLU A 115 -22.53 7.31 37.77
CA GLU A 115 -22.49 8.40 38.75
C GLU A 115 -21.39 8.14 39.79
N GLU A 116 -20.39 9.02 39.89
CA GLU A 116 -19.39 9.00 40.96
C GLU A 116 -19.54 10.24 41.86
N ILE A 117 -19.84 10.02 43.15
CA ILE A 117 -20.02 11.13 44.09
C ILE A 117 -18.67 11.63 44.60
N ILE A 118 -18.17 12.70 43.99
CA ILE A 118 -16.88 13.34 44.30
C ILE A 118 -16.88 13.95 45.71
N THR A 119 -18.00 14.54 46.16
CA THR A 119 -18.16 15.04 47.53
C THR A 119 -19.57 14.84 48.05
N ASN A 120 -19.75 13.95 49.03
CA ASN A 120 -20.99 13.78 49.79
C ASN A 120 -20.84 14.34 51.23
N PRO A 121 -21.35 15.54 51.54
CA PRO A 121 -21.15 16.16 52.85
C PRO A 121 -21.97 15.55 54.01
N SER A 122 -22.82 14.53 53.80
CA SER A 122 -23.58 13.92 54.91
C SER A 122 -23.95 12.43 54.77
N GLY A 123 -23.48 11.72 53.75
CA GLY A 123 -23.73 10.28 53.57
C GLY A 123 -25.19 9.89 53.30
N ARG A 124 -26.00 10.84 52.81
CA ARG A 124 -27.35 10.60 52.27
C ARG A 124 -27.34 10.82 50.77
N GLU A 125 -28.39 10.39 50.07
CA GLU A 125 -28.41 10.25 48.61
C GLU A 125 -27.96 11.53 47.89
N TYR A 126 -28.68 12.66 48.04
CA TYR A 126 -28.24 13.97 47.49
C TYR A 126 -28.59 15.17 48.41
N PRO A 127 -27.82 15.42 49.49
CA PRO A 127 -27.91 16.66 50.25
C PRO A 127 -27.45 17.87 49.41
N HIS A 128 -28.01 19.05 49.68
CA HIS A 128 -27.60 20.30 49.03
C HIS A 128 -26.08 20.51 49.05
N GLY A 129 -25.50 20.68 47.86
CA GLY A 129 -24.07 20.90 47.62
C GLY A 129 -23.26 19.64 47.33
N THR A 130 -23.88 18.47 47.16
CA THR A 130 -23.20 17.28 46.63
C THR A 130 -22.70 17.53 45.21
N THR A 131 -21.46 17.13 44.91
CA THR A 131 -20.92 17.14 43.55
C THR A 131 -20.81 15.72 43.04
N VAL A 132 -21.39 15.48 41.86
CA VAL A 132 -21.44 14.19 41.16
C VAL A 132 -20.70 14.34 39.83
N GLU A 133 -19.84 13.37 39.51
CA GLU A 133 -19.25 13.21 38.18
C GLU A 133 -20.07 12.18 37.40
N LEU A 134 -20.41 12.52 36.15
CA LEU A 134 -21.24 11.73 35.26
C LEU A 134 -20.41 11.27 34.06
N THR A 135 -20.34 9.96 33.87
CA THR A 135 -19.69 9.35 32.69
C THR A 135 -20.75 8.61 31.86
N PRO A 136 -21.01 9.00 30.60
CA PRO A 136 -21.94 8.30 29.74
C PRO A 136 -21.27 7.02 29.22
N VAL A 137 -22.01 5.92 29.24
CA VAL A 137 -21.60 4.61 28.73
C VAL A 137 -22.63 4.21 27.66
N PRO A 138 -22.34 4.43 26.38
CA PRO A 138 -23.25 4.07 25.30
C PRO A 138 -23.54 2.56 25.26
N ALA A 139 -24.74 2.19 24.79
CA ALA A 139 -25.04 0.81 24.47
C ALA A 139 -24.36 0.38 23.14
N SER A 140 -24.35 -0.93 22.87
CA SER A 140 -23.86 -1.44 21.58
C SER A 140 -24.65 -0.85 20.42
N GLY A 141 -23.96 -0.25 19.44
CA GLY A 141 -24.59 0.43 18.30
C GLY A 141 -25.04 1.88 18.58
N TRP A 142 -24.61 2.48 19.69
CA TRP A 142 -24.91 3.87 20.05
C TRP A 142 -23.63 4.62 20.42
N GLU A 143 -23.61 5.93 20.18
CA GLU A 143 -22.54 6.82 20.68
C GLU A 143 -23.13 7.98 21.48
N PHE A 144 -22.34 8.53 22.40
CA PHE A 144 -22.73 9.70 23.18
C PHE A 144 -22.71 10.95 22.30
N GLU A 145 -23.86 11.64 22.22
CA GLU A 145 -24.04 12.85 21.42
C GLU A 145 -23.79 14.12 22.25
N SER A 146 -24.55 14.29 23.33
CA SER A 146 -24.52 15.53 24.13
C SER A 146 -25.19 15.40 25.49
N TRP A 147 -24.80 16.30 26.40
CA TRP A 147 -25.55 16.62 27.61
C TRP A 147 -26.60 17.71 27.35
N GLY A 148 -27.69 17.70 28.12
CA GLY A 148 -28.74 18.71 28.11
C GLY A 148 -29.43 18.87 29.48
N GLY A 149 -30.45 19.73 29.51
CA GLY A 149 -31.13 20.11 30.75
C GLY A 149 -30.31 21.15 31.51
N ASP A 150 -30.04 20.91 32.80
CA ASP A 150 -29.26 21.81 33.67
C ASP A 150 -27.74 21.79 33.40
N ILE A 151 -27.27 20.89 32.52
CA ILE A 151 -25.90 20.89 31.98
C ILE A 151 -25.93 20.83 30.45
N SER A 152 -24.81 21.14 29.79
CA SER A 152 -24.69 21.08 28.33
C SER A 152 -23.25 20.81 27.88
N GLY A 153 -23.07 20.49 26.59
CA GLY A 153 -21.78 20.19 25.97
C GLY A 153 -21.60 18.70 25.70
N ASN A 154 -20.37 18.31 25.35
CA ASN A 154 -20.00 16.94 24.97
C ASN A 154 -18.73 16.45 25.71
N SER A 155 -18.40 17.03 26.86
CA SER A 155 -17.25 16.61 27.67
C SER A 155 -17.52 15.28 28.39
N ILE A 156 -16.52 14.41 28.44
CA ILE A 156 -16.55 13.15 29.17
C ILE A 156 -15.30 13.06 30.06
N PRO A 157 -15.42 12.83 31.39
CA PRO A 157 -16.66 12.91 32.18
C PRO A 157 -17.14 14.36 32.36
N GLN A 158 -18.33 14.56 32.94
CA GLN A 158 -18.86 15.90 33.25
C GLN A 158 -19.39 16.00 34.69
N THR A 159 -19.01 17.06 35.40
CA THR A 159 -19.38 17.27 36.81
C THR A 159 -20.61 18.16 36.97
N VAL A 160 -21.46 17.85 37.95
CA VAL A 160 -22.62 18.64 38.36
C VAL A 160 -22.65 18.81 39.88
N THR A 161 -23.02 20.01 40.35
CA THR A 161 -23.29 20.29 41.76
C THR A 161 -24.80 20.34 42.00
N VAL A 162 -25.30 19.55 42.95
CA VAL A 162 -26.72 19.47 43.31
C VAL A 162 -27.05 20.53 44.37
N ASP A 163 -27.14 21.79 43.93
CA ASP A 163 -27.56 22.97 44.72
C ASP A 163 -29.06 23.31 44.58
N SER A 164 -29.73 22.65 43.64
CA SER A 164 -31.17 22.66 43.42
C SER A 164 -31.61 21.26 42.99
N GLU A 165 -32.91 21.05 42.77
CA GLU A 165 -33.34 19.98 41.87
C GLU A 165 -32.60 20.13 40.54
N LYS A 166 -32.03 19.01 40.03
CA LYS A 166 -31.30 18.96 38.77
C LYS A 166 -31.97 17.99 37.82
N ASN A 167 -32.22 18.41 36.59
CA ASN A 167 -32.75 17.60 35.52
C ASN A 167 -31.73 17.58 34.39
N ILE A 168 -31.07 16.43 34.21
CA ILE A 168 -30.01 16.24 33.23
C ILE A 168 -30.52 15.30 32.16
N VAL A 169 -30.36 15.73 30.91
CA VAL A 169 -30.63 14.90 29.74
C VAL A 169 -29.30 14.39 29.21
N VAL A 170 -29.23 13.09 28.92
CA VAL A 170 -28.06 12.45 28.31
C VAL A 170 -28.50 11.90 26.97
N ARG A 171 -27.94 12.43 25.89
CA ARG A 171 -28.28 12.00 24.53
C ARG A 171 -27.25 11.01 24.04
N PHE A 172 -27.75 9.84 23.67
CA PHE A 172 -27.08 8.92 22.79
C PHE A 172 -27.79 8.98 21.43
N LYS A 173 -27.04 8.79 20.36
CA LYS A 173 -27.59 8.60 19.00
C LYS A 173 -27.15 7.24 18.45
N GLU A 174 -27.99 6.64 17.63
CA GLU A 174 -27.63 5.40 16.93
C GLU A 174 -26.41 5.62 16.06
N VAL A 175 -25.42 4.75 16.18
CA VAL A 175 -24.37 4.60 15.18
C VAL A 175 -24.99 3.79 14.04
N THR A 176 -25.33 4.47 12.95
CA THR A 176 -25.78 3.79 11.73
C THR A 176 -24.63 2.98 11.17
N SER A 177 -24.60 1.69 11.49
CA SER A 177 -23.53 0.76 11.07
C SER A 177 -23.58 0.38 9.59
N PHE A 178 -24.51 0.96 8.83
CA PHE A 178 -24.57 0.94 7.36
C PHE A 178 -24.99 2.34 6.88
N PHE A 179 -24.18 2.96 6.03
CA PHE A 179 -24.47 4.28 5.46
C PHE A 179 -23.77 4.48 4.10
N LEU A 180 -24.22 5.49 3.35
CA LEU A 180 -23.58 5.92 2.11
C LEU A 180 -22.46 6.92 2.42
N HIS A 181 -21.26 6.70 1.90
CA HIS A 181 -20.13 7.62 2.04
C HIS A 181 -20.45 9.01 1.43
N GLU A 182 -19.67 10.04 1.79
CA GLU A 182 -19.87 11.42 1.31
C GLU A 182 -19.80 11.57 -0.22
N ASN A 183 -19.17 10.61 -0.92
CA ASN A 183 -19.16 10.55 -2.39
C ASN A 183 -20.51 10.14 -3.02
N GLY A 184 -21.47 9.66 -2.23
CA GLY A 184 -22.78 9.22 -2.70
C GLY A 184 -22.79 7.89 -3.46
N ILE A 185 -21.72 7.10 -3.38
CA ILE A 185 -21.53 5.84 -4.14
C ILE A 185 -21.12 4.69 -3.22
N THR A 186 -20.15 4.91 -2.33
CA THR A 186 -19.54 3.85 -1.52
C THR A 186 -20.45 3.45 -0.36
N CYS A 187 -20.73 2.16 -0.26
CA CYS A 187 -21.46 1.55 0.86
C CYS A 187 -20.49 1.31 2.03
N MET A 188 -20.67 2.04 3.12
CA MET A 188 -19.88 1.96 4.34
C MET A 188 -20.60 1.11 5.39
N CYS A 189 -19.86 0.27 6.11
CA CYS A 189 -20.35 -0.46 7.28
C CYS A 189 -19.27 -0.67 8.36
N PRO A 190 -18.62 0.41 8.85
CA PRO A 190 -17.64 0.31 9.91
C PRO A 190 -18.27 -0.28 11.18
N GLU A 191 -17.43 -0.95 11.98
CA GLU A 191 -17.80 -1.48 13.31
C GLU A 191 -18.93 -2.54 13.31
N THR A 192 -19.22 -3.13 12.14
CA THR A 192 -20.08 -4.32 12.01
C THR A 192 -19.32 -5.62 12.28
N ASN A 193 -20.05 -6.70 12.48
CA ASN A 193 -19.54 -8.07 12.39
C ASN A 193 -19.81 -8.63 10.98
N PRO A 194 -18.97 -9.55 10.47
CA PRO A 194 -19.24 -10.23 9.20
C PRO A 194 -20.58 -10.99 9.26
N GLY A 195 -21.44 -10.75 8.27
CA GLY A 195 -22.81 -11.28 8.19
C GLY A 195 -23.89 -10.39 8.81
N ASP A 196 -23.52 -9.29 9.47
CA ASP A 196 -24.48 -8.24 9.86
C ASP A 196 -25.13 -7.64 8.60
N LYS A 197 -26.36 -7.16 8.75
CA LYS A 197 -27.16 -6.60 7.65
C LYS A 197 -27.71 -5.23 7.97
N GLY A 198 -27.72 -4.35 6.98
CA GLY A 198 -28.31 -3.02 7.08
C GLY A 198 -28.96 -2.59 5.77
N ILE A 199 -29.65 -1.45 5.80
CA ILE A 199 -30.38 -0.90 4.65
C ILE A 199 -29.89 0.51 4.37
N ILE A 200 -29.46 0.75 3.13
CA ILE A 200 -29.12 2.08 2.61
C ILE A 200 -30.04 2.35 1.43
N ASP A 201 -30.79 3.45 1.44
CA ASP A 201 -31.75 3.84 0.39
C ASP A 201 -32.75 2.74 -0.05
N GLY A 202 -33.14 1.88 0.88
CA GLY A 202 -34.06 0.75 0.63
C GLY A 202 -33.40 -0.50 0.03
N VAL A 203 -32.08 -0.51 -0.12
CA VAL A 203 -31.26 -1.64 -0.55
C VAL A 203 -30.65 -2.31 0.68
N GLU A 204 -30.97 -3.59 0.91
CA GLU A 204 -30.28 -4.41 1.93
C GLU A 204 -28.87 -4.77 1.47
N TYR A 205 -27.91 -4.58 2.37
CA TYR A 205 -26.49 -4.95 2.26
C TYR A 205 -26.08 -5.91 3.38
N GLU A 206 -25.11 -6.77 3.10
CA GLU A 206 -24.45 -7.65 4.09
C GLU A 206 -22.99 -7.22 4.27
N SER A 207 -22.55 -7.04 5.52
CA SER A 207 -21.15 -6.79 5.85
C SER A 207 -20.31 -8.04 5.64
N VAL A 208 -19.16 -7.92 4.98
CA VAL A 208 -18.25 -9.04 4.72
C VAL A 208 -16.80 -8.69 5.05
N ASP A 209 -16.07 -9.69 5.53
CA ASP A 209 -14.62 -9.69 5.68
C ASP A 209 -13.94 -10.52 4.57
N ASN A 210 -12.62 -10.73 4.71
CA ASN A 210 -11.79 -11.50 3.78
C ASN A 210 -12.30 -12.94 3.53
N GLU A 211 -12.92 -13.59 4.53
CA GLU A 211 -13.41 -14.96 4.39
C GLU A 211 -14.82 -14.98 3.79
N LEU A 212 -15.73 -14.17 4.32
CA LEU A 212 -17.14 -14.15 3.92
C LEU A 212 -17.32 -13.62 2.49
N VAL A 213 -16.52 -12.66 2.03
CA VAL A 213 -16.58 -12.19 0.63
C VAL A 213 -16.23 -13.31 -0.35
N ARG A 214 -15.24 -14.15 -0.01
CA ARG A 214 -14.81 -15.31 -0.81
C ARG A 214 -15.86 -16.42 -0.77
N GLN A 215 -16.50 -16.64 0.38
CA GLN A 215 -17.64 -17.55 0.50
C GLN A 215 -18.81 -17.11 -0.39
N ARG A 216 -19.26 -15.85 -0.28
CA ARG A 216 -20.39 -15.30 -1.06
C ARG A 216 -20.14 -15.35 -2.57
N ARG A 217 -18.90 -15.06 -3.00
CA ARG A 217 -18.45 -15.28 -4.39
C ARG A 217 -18.63 -16.74 -4.82
N ASN A 218 -18.14 -17.70 -4.03
CA ASN A 218 -18.21 -19.13 -4.35
C ASN A 218 -19.66 -19.66 -4.37
N GLU A 219 -20.55 -19.05 -3.58
CA GLU A 219 -21.98 -19.33 -3.56
C GLU A 219 -22.74 -18.71 -4.75
N GLY A 220 -22.09 -17.85 -5.54
CA GLY A 220 -22.71 -17.15 -6.68
C GLY A 220 -23.63 -16.00 -6.27
N ALA A 221 -23.34 -15.34 -5.14
CA ALA A 221 -24.13 -14.22 -4.64
C ALA A 221 -24.12 -12.98 -5.57
N ASP A 222 -25.09 -12.09 -5.34
CA ASP A 222 -25.06 -10.73 -5.90
C ASP A 222 -24.03 -9.90 -5.11
N MET A 223 -22.83 -9.79 -5.67
CA MET A 223 -21.68 -9.10 -5.07
C MET A 223 -21.92 -7.60 -4.92
N THR A 224 -22.91 -7.04 -5.64
CA THR A 224 -23.31 -5.63 -5.47
C THR A 224 -24.01 -5.36 -4.13
N ARG A 225 -24.47 -6.42 -3.43
CA ARG A 225 -25.14 -6.35 -2.12
C ARG A 225 -24.20 -6.52 -0.93
N LEU A 226 -22.89 -6.57 -1.17
CA LEU A 226 -21.92 -6.69 -0.11
C LEU A 226 -21.41 -5.30 0.27
N CYS A 227 -21.21 -5.11 1.57
CA CYS A 227 -20.46 -3.99 2.12
C CYS A 227 -19.10 -4.50 2.59
N THR A 228 -18.03 -3.90 2.09
CA THR A 228 -16.67 -4.44 2.19
C THR A 228 -15.77 -3.69 3.17
N SER A 229 -16.32 -2.85 4.06
CA SER A 229 -15.53 -2.06 5.04
C SER A 229 -14.64 -2.90 5.97
N LEU A 230 -14.91 -4.20 6.14
CA LEU A 230 -14.06 -5.12 6.94
C LEU A 230 -13.03 -5.89 6.09
N VAL A 231 -13.03 -5.72 4.77
CA VAL A 231 -12.10 -6.40 3.86
C VAL A 231 -10.76 -5.66 3.83
N THR A 232 -9.69 -6.42 4.04
CA THR A 232 -8.30 -5.95 4.01
C THR A 232 -7.47 -6.62 2.90
N ASP A 233 -7.95 -7.75 2.36
CA ASP A 233 -7.25 -8.55 1.35
C ASP A 233 -8.21 -9.05 0.25
N MET A 234 -8.11 -8.44 -0.94
CA MET A 234 -8.86 -8.78 -2.15
C MET A 234 -8.04 -9.60 -3.16
N SER A 235 -6.90 -10.17 -2.74
CA SER A 235 -6.03 -10.99 -3.60
C SER A 235 -6.79 -12.11 -4.31
N ASP A 236 -6.57 -12.27 -5.61
CA ASP A 236 -7.19 -13.30 -6.46
C ASP A 236 -8.73 -13.41 -6.34
N LEU A 237 -9.42 -12.37 -5.88
CA LEU A 237 -10.85 -12.47 -5.56
C LEU A 237 -11.70 -12.76 -6.80
N PHE A 238 -11.33 -12.26 -7.98
CA PHE A 238 -11.99 -12.57 -9.26
C PHE A 238 -10.98 -13.04 -10.32
N ALA A 239 -9.90 -13.70 -9.88
CA ALA A 239 -8.90 -14.31 -10.74
C ALA A 239 -9.46 -15.54 -11.49
N GLY A 240 -8.91 -15.79 -12.68
CA GLY A 240 -8.94 -17.09 -13.35
C GLY A 240 -7.84 -18.00 -12.81
N THR A 241 -7.72 -19.21 -13.36
CA THR A 241 -6.68 -20.18 -12.97
C THR A 241 -5.94 -20.75 -14.19
N ILE A 242 -4.69 -21.18 -13.96
CA ILE A 242 -3.87 -21.87 -14.97
C ILE A 242 -3.69 -23.33 -14.51
N GLU A 243 -4.23 -24.27 -15.27
CA GLU A 243 -4.13 -25.71 -15.02
C GLU A 243 -3.24 -26.37 -16.08
N GLY A 244 -1.93 -26.39 -15.81
CA GLY A 244 -0.92 -26.92 -16.73
C GLY A 244 -0.75 -26.04 -17.96
N SER A 245 -1.45 -26.37 -19.05
CA SER A 245 -1.50 -25.58 -20.29
C SER A 245 -2.89 -25.01 -20.59
N ASN A 246 -3.88 -25.27 -19.74
CA ASN A 246 -5.24 -24.75 -19.89
C ASN A 246 -5.39 -23.46 -19.07
N ILE A 247 -5.99 -22.45 -19.69
CA ILE A 247 -6.39 -21.21 -19.02
C ILE A 247 -7.89 -21.30 -18.73
N ILE A 248 -8.27 -21.15 -17.46
CA ILE A 248 -9.66 -21.10 -17.01
C ILE A 248 -9.95 -19.65 -16.66
N PHE A 249 -10.62 -18.95 -17.56
CA PHE A 249 -10.95 -17.54 -17.38
C PHE A 249 -12.01 -17.33 -16.29
N ASN A 250 -11.89 -16.24 -15.54
CA ASN A 250 -12.99 -15.73 -14.75
C ASN A 250 -13.95 -14.93 -15.66
N GLU A 251 -15.26 -14.98 -15.37
CA GLU A 251 -16.30 -14.27 -16.13
C GLU A 251 -17.01 -13.18 -15.29
N PHE A 252 -16.52 -12.90 -14.07
CA PHE A 252 -17.12 -11.92 -13.18
C PHE A 252 -17.14 -10.51 -13.81
N ASN A 253 -18.32 -9.88 -13.82
CA ASN A 253 -18.54 -8.57 -14.43
C ASN A 253 -19.67 -7.77 -13.74
N GLN A 254 -19.85 -7.94 -12.42
CA GLN A 254 -20.87 -7.20 -11.67
C GLN A 254 -20.34 -5.79 -11.32
N PRO A 255 -21.21 -4.75 -11.26
CA PRO A 255 -20.79 -3.38 -10.96
C PRO A 255 -20.53 -3.19 -9.46
N ILE A 256 -19.28 -3.38 -9.04
CA ILE A 256 -18.83 -3.28 -7.63
C ILE A 256 -18.15 -1.94 -7.29
N GLY A 257 -18.42 -0.87 -8.06
CA GLY A 257 -17.91 0.48 -7.78
C GLY A 257 -18.42 1.06 -6.45
N ASN A 258 -19.49 0.49 -5.88
CA ASN A 258 -20.04 0.83 -4.56
C ASN A 258 -19.28 0.20 -3.37
N TRP A 259 -18.28 -0.64 -3.61
CA TRP A 259 -17.50 -1.28 -2.56
C TRP A 259 -16.61 -0.27 -1.82
N ASP A 260 -16.59 -0.38 -0.49
CA ASP A 260 -15.57 0.26 0.34
C ASP A 260 -14.30 -0.57 0.28
N VAL A 261 -13.23 0.01 -0.27
CA VAL A 261 -11.90 -0.61 -0.34
C VAL A 261 -10.85 0.18 0.47
N SER A 262 -11.28 1.16 1.27
CA SER A 262 -10.39 2.04 2.03
C SER A 262 -9.50 1.30 3.04
N ASN A 263 -9.92 0.13 3.51
CA ASN A 263 -9.12 -0.75 4.40
C ASN A 263 -8.30 -1.83 3.65
N VAL A 264 -8.37 -1.90 2.31
CA VAL A 264 -7.66 -2.93 1.54
C VAL A 264 -6.18 -2.58 1.39
N VAL A 265 -5.32 -3.52 1.75
CA VAL A 265 -3.86 -3.40 1.66
C VAL A 265 -3.29 -4.22 0.49
N ASN A 266 -3.98 -5.29 0.10
CA ASN A 266 -3.58 -6.21 -0.97
C ASN A 266 -4.68 -6.37 -2.03
N MET A 267 -4.35 -6.07 -3.29
CA MET A 267 -5.20 -6.28 -4.47
C MET A 267 -4.54 -7.21 -5.52
N SER A 268 -3.48 -7.95 -5.13
CA SER A 268 -2.70 -8.82 -6.01
C SER A 268 -3.58 -9.79 -6.81
N GLY A 269 -3.53 -9.73 -8.14
CA GLY A 269 -4.26 -10.65 -9.02
C GLY A 269 -5.78 -10.54 -8.98
N MET A 270 -6.38 -9.49 -8.37
CA MET A 270 -7.83 -9.40 -8.14
C MET A 270 -8.69 -9.71 -9.38
N PHE A 271 -8.27 -9.30 -10.59
CA PHE A 271 -8.92 -9.61 -11.87
C PHE A 271 -7.99 -10.29 -12.88
N PHE A 272 -6.94 -10.97 -12.41
CA PHE A 272 -6.00 -11.72 -13.26
C PHE A 272 -6.73 -12.77 -14.10
N ILE A 273 -6.55 -12.78 -15.43
CA ILE A 273 -7.25 -13.71 -16.35
C ILE A 273 -8.80 -13.59 -16.20
N ASN A 274 -9.30 -12.41 -15.87
CA ASN A 274 -10.73 -12.13 -15.97
C ASN A 274 -11.08 -11.70 -17.39
N SER A 275 -11.93 -12.46 -18.07
CA SER A 275 -12.29 -12.25 -19.48
C SER A 275 -13.37 -11.20 -19.74
N GLN A 276 -14.03 -10.67 -18.70
CA GLN A 276 -15.23 -9.84 -18.83
C GLN A 276 -15.20 -8.51 -18.07
N PHE A 277 -14.46 -8.42 -16.97
CA PHE A 277 -14.54 -7.29 -16.04
C PHE A 277 -14.07 -5.98 -16.67
N ASN A 278 -15.01 -5.05 -16.81
CA ASN A 278 -14.75 -3.70 -17.32
C ASN A 278 -15.80 -2.73 -16.76
N LYS A 279 -15.96 -2.71 -15.43
CA LYS A 279 -16.92 -1.86 -14.71
C LYS A 279 -16.23 -0.69 -14.03
N PRO A 280 -16.88 0.48 -13.90
CA PRO A 280 -16.30 1.63 -13.21
C PRO A 280 -15.95 1.30 -11.76
N ILE A 281 -14.72 1.63 -11.39
CA ILE A 281 -14.13 1.50 -10.05
C ILE A 281 -13.24 2.73 -9.72
N GLY A 282 -13.39 3.83 -10.46
CA GLY A 282 -12.58 5.04 -10.28
C GLY A 282 -12.79 5.71 -8.92
N ASP A 283 -13.99 5.55 -8.34
CA ASP A 283 -14.37 6.10 -7.02
C ASP A 283 -13.82 5.30 -5.83
N TRP A 284 -13.02 4.25 -6.07
CA TRP A 284 -12.38 3.44 -5.03
C TRP A 284 -11.23 4.20 -4.34
N ASP A 285 -11.28 4.29 -3.01
CA ASP A 285 -10.16 4.77 -2.19
C ASP A 285 -9.12 3.66 -2.03
N VAL A 286 -8.13 3.64 -2.92
CA VAL A 286 -7.01 2.69 -2.89
C VAL A 286 -5.80 3.20 -2.09
N SER A 287 -5.95 4.28 -1.30
CA SER A 287 -4.82 4.96 -0.64
C SER A 287 -4.04 4.10 0.35
N ASN A 288 -4.64 3.02 0.90
CA ASN A 288 -3.97 2.07 1.79
C ASN A 288 -3.38 0.83 1.08
N VAL A 289 -3.56 0.70 -0.24
CA VAL A 289 -3.05 -0.45 -1.01
C VAL A 289 -1.54 -0.37 -1.18
N THR A 290 -0.85 -1.49 -0.92
CA THR A 290 0.62 -1.60 -1.04
C THR A 290 1.07 -2.56 -2.16
N ASP A 291 0.19 -3.48 -2.58
CA ASP A 291 0.44 -4.49 -3.62
C ASP A 291 -0.73 -4.51 -4.63
N MET A 292 -0.40 -4.23 -5.89
CA MET A 292 -1.30 -4.29 -7.05
C MET A 292 -0.76 -5.23 -8.14
N ASN A 293 0.15 -6.14 -7.82
CA ASN A 293 0.74 -7.04 -8.82
C ASN A 293 -0.36 -7.84 -9.54
N LEU A 294 -0.20 -8.10 -10.84
CA LEU A 294 -1.13 -8.87 -11.69
C LEU A 294 -2.60 -8.41 -11.71
N MET A 295 -2.98 -7.29 -11.06
CA MET A 295 -4.38 -6.95 -10.74
C MET A 295 -5.32 -6.99 -11.96
N PHE A 296 -4.85 -6.54 -13.13
CA PHE A 296 -5.58 -6.57 -14.41
C PHE A 296 -4.81 -7.31 -15.52
N ALA A 297 -3.89 -8.22 -15.16
CA ALA A 297 -3.17 -9.01 -16.16
C ALA A 297 -4.14 -9.91 -16.95
N ASP A 298 -3.96 -9.96 -18.27
CA ASP A 298 -4.83 -10.64 -19.24
C ASP A 298 -6.33 -10.25 -19.14
N SER A 299 -6.60 -8.99 -18.77
CA SER A 299 -7.97 -8.45 -18.56
C SER A 299 -8.41 -7.46 -19.67
N PRO A 300 -9.71 -7.40 -20.04
CA PRO A 300 -10.25 -6.38 -20.92
C PRO A 300 -10.51 -5.03 -20.20
N PHE A 301 -10.12 -4.91 -18.93
CA PHE A 301 -10.33 -3.71 -18.13
C PHE A 301 -9.70 -2.47 -18.79
N ASN A 302 -10.50 -1.41 -18.94
CA ASN A 302 -10.08 -0.14 -19.52
C ASN A 302 -10.99 1.01 -19.04
N GLN A 303 -11.41 0.99 -17.77
CA GLN A 303 -12.13 2.11 -17.14
C GLN A 303 -11.16 3.13 -16.54
N ASP A 304 -11.64 4.35 -16.32
CA ASP A 304 -10.84 5.41 -15.72
C ASP A 304 -10.54 5.12 -14.25
N ILE A 305 -9.27 5.30 -13.89
CA ILE A 305 -8.65 5.13 -12.57
C ILE A 305 -7.55 6.19 -12.37
N GLY A 306 -7.53 7.27 -13.17
CA GLY A 306 -6.48 8.29 -13.13
C GLY A 306 -6.40 9.06 -11.82
N ASP A 307 -7.50 9.10 -11.06
CA ASP A 307 -7.64 9.78 -9.77
C ASP A 307 -7.29 8.89 -8.55
N TRP A 308 -6.91 7.62 -8.75
CA TRP A 308 -6.45 6.73 -7.68
C TRP A 308 -5.18 7.22 -6.98
N ASP A 309 -5.20 7.30 -5.64
CA ASP A 309 -4.00 7.54 -4.84
C ASP A 309 -3.19 6.24 -4.68
N VAL A 310 -2.24 6.03 -5.58
CA VAL A 310 -1.31 4.89 -5.54
C VAL A 310 -0.03 5.19 -4.73
N SER A 311 0.03 6.28 -3.96
CA SER A 311 1.26 6.74 -3.31
C SER A 311 1.83 5.79 -2.25
N ASN A 312 1.06 4.79 -1.79
CA ASN A 312 1.53 3.72 -0.89
C ASN A 312 1.89 2.40 -1.60
N VAL A 313 1.67 2.29 -2.91
CA VAL A 313 1.97 1.07 -3.68
C VAL A 313 3.48 0.89 -3.83
N THR A 314 3.95 -0.32 -3.54
CA THR A 314 5.36 -0.72 -3.65
C THR A 314 5.60 -1.75 -4.77
N ASP A 315 4.57 -2.51 -5.12
CA ASP A 315 4.60 -3.56 -6.15
C ASP A 315 3.47 -3.34 -7.16
N MET A 316 3.85 -3.13 -8.43
CA MET A 316 2.92 -3.03 -9.58
C MET A 316 3.25 -4.09 -10.65
N ARG A 317 3.98 -5.15 -10.30
CA ARG A 317 4.48 -6.13 -11.27
C ARG A 317 3.36 -6.71 -12.13
N ALA A 318 3.54 -6.64 -13.43
CA ALA A 318 2.60 -7.15 -14.43
C ALA A 318 1.15 -6.64 -14.28
N MET A 319 0.86 -5.55 -13.54
CA MET A 319 -0.51 -5.09 -13.24
C MET A 319 -1.40 -4.96 -14.49
N PHE A 320 -0.82 -4.56 -15.64
CA PHE A 320 -1.51 -4.41 -16.92
C PHE A 320 -0.93 -5.30 -18.05
N ASN A 321 -0.19 -6.36 -17.72
CA ASN A 321 0.38 -7.31 -18.69
C ASN A 321 -0.73 -7.95 -19.53
N GLY A 322 -0.61 -7.96 -20.86
CA GLY A 322 -1.63 -8.48 -21.79
C GLY A 322 -2.98 -7.73 -21.77
N SER A 323 -3.11 -6.65 -21.00
CA SER A 323 -4.40 -5.99 -20.77
C SER A 323 -4.81 -5.04 -21.89
N SER A 324 -6.11 -4.75 -21.93
CA SER A 324 -6.69 -3.71 -22.81
C SER A 324 -6.60 -2.28 -22.25
N PHE A 325 -5.87 -2.07 -21.15
CA PHE A 325 -5.84 -0.79 -20.44
C PHE A 325 -5.05 0.28 -21.20
N ASN A 326 -5.65 1.47 -21.36
CA ASN A 326 -5.04 2.61 -22.03
C ASN A 326 -5.59 3.96 -21.53
N GLN A 327 -5.95 4.08 -20.25
CA GLN A 327 -6.45 5.31 -19.63
C GLN A 327 -5.31 6.17 -19.04
N PRO A 328 -5.49 7.50 -18.91
CA PRO A 328 -4.43 8.40 -18.45
C PRO A 328 -4.12 8.24 -16.95
N ILE A 329 -2.94 7.68 -16.66
CA ILE A 329 -2.40 7.48 -15.30
C ILE A 329 -1.12 8.31 -15.03
N GLY A 330 -0.85 9.31 -15.87
CA GLY A 330 0.37 10.14 -15.79
C GLY A 330 0.48 11.03 -14.54
N ASN A 331 -0.59 11.12 -13.74
CA ASN A 331 -0.66 11.88 -12.49
C ASN A 331 -0.31 11.03 -11.23
N TRP A 332 -0.23 9.70 -11.36
CA TRP A 332 0.03 8.79 -10.25
C TRP A 332 1.39 9.04 -9.58
N ASP A 333 1.42 9.08 -8.25
CA ASP A 333 2.66 9.09 -7.46
C ASP A 333 3.19 7.66 -7.30
N VAL A 334 4.03 7.24 -8.24
CA VAL A 334 4.70 5.93 -8.20
C VAL A 334 6.03 5.96 -7.39
N SER A 335 6.29 6.99 -6.59
CA SER A 335 7.60 7.20 -5.95
C SER A 335 8.02 6.13 -4.93
N LYS A 336 7.09 5.30 -4.44
CA LYS A 336 7.39 4.15 -3.57
C LYS A 336 7.52 2.81 -4.30
N VAL A 337 7.25 2.75 -5.60
CA VAL A 337 7.30 1.51 -6.39
C VAL A 337 8.76 1.04 -6.54
N ILE A 338 9.00 -0.23 -6.24
CA ILE A 338 10.33 -0.88 -6.27
C ILE A 338 10.50 -1.76 -7.52
N ASP A 339 9.40 -2.33 -8.02
CA ASP A 339 9.41 -3.27 -9.14
C ASP A 339 8.28 -2.95 -10.13
N MET A 340 8.65 -2.70 -11.38
CA MET A 340 7.76 -2.43 -12.52
C MET A 340 7.88 -3.50 -13.61
N SER A 341 8.45 -4.66 -13.29
CA SER A 341 8.62 -5.75 -14.24
C SER A 341 7.29 -6.15 -14.88
N ASN A 342 7.31 -6.34 -16.19
CA ASN A 342 6.17 -6.69 -17.04
C ASN A 342 4.95 -5.72 -17.00
N LEU A 343 5.03 -4.55 -16.34
CA LEU A 343 3.87 -3.69 -16.05
C LEU A 343 2.93 -3.47 -17.25
N PHE A 344 3.48 -3.15 -18.43
CA PHE A 344 2.74 -2.95 -19.68
C PHE A 344 3.12 -3.95 -20.79
N SER A 345 3.75 -5.08 -20.43
CA SER A 345 4.14 -6.15 -21.38
C SER A 345 2.91 -6.63 -22.17
N SER A 346 3.03 -6.73 -23.49
CA SER A 346 1.95 -7.12 -24.43
C SER A 346 0.62 -6.35 -24.28
N SER A 347 0.61 -5.22 -23.57
CA SER A 347 -0.58 -4.37 -23.40
C SER A 347 -0.73 -3.40 -24.58
N VAL A 348 -1.90 -2.77 -24.69
CA VAL A 348 -2.18 -1.70 -25.68
C VAL A 348 -1.82 -0.28 -25.17
N PHE A 349 -1.16 -0.17 -24.02
CA PHE A 349 -0.91 1.09 -23.33
C PHE A 349 0.03 2.03 -24.10
N ASP A 350 -0.37 3.29 -24.28
CA ASP A 350 0.40 4.32 -24.98
C ASP A 350 0.13 5.75 -24.42
N GLN A 351 -0.12 5.87 -23.11
CA GLN A 351 -0.38 7.16 -22.45
C GLN A 351 0.89 7.82 -21.89
N PRO A 352 0.92 9.17 -21.73
CA PRO A 352 2.09 9.87 -21.22
C PRO A 352 2.32 9.61 -19.72
N ILE A 353 3.47 8.98 -19.40
CA ILE A 353 3.94 8.67 -18.03
C ILE A 353 5.32 9.26 -17.72
N GLY A 354 5.81 10.18 -18.56
CA GLY A 354 7.12 10.81 -18.38
C GLY A 354 7.28 11.56 -17.04
N ASN A 355 6.19 12.01 -16.42
CA ASN A 355 6.23 12.72 -15.13
C ASN A 355 6.45 11.81 -13.91
N TRP A 356 6.41 10.48 -14.07
CA TRP A 356 6.57 9.52 -12.98
C TRP A 356 7.95 9.60 -12.32
N ASN A 357 7.97 9.57 -10.99
CA ASN A 357 9.20 9.45 -10.21
C ASN A 357 9.56 7.97 -10.02
N VAL A 358 10.36 7.43 -10.95
CA VAL A 358 10.83 6.03 -10.91
C VAL A 358 12.12 5.83 -10.10
N SER A 359 12.57 6.81 -9.31
CA SER A 359 13.91 6.80 -8.68
C SER A 359 14.16 5.69 -7.64
N ASN A 360 13.12 4.99 -7.19
CA ASN A 360 13.22 3.83 -6.29
C ASN A 360 13.07 2.47 -7.00
N VAL A 361 12.77 2.46 -8.29
CA VAL A 361 12.58 1.24 -9.08
C VAL A 361 13.93 0.53 -9.29
N THR A 362 13.93 -0.80 -9.12
CA THR A 362 15.11 -1.66 -9.23
C THR A 362 15.02 -2.68 -10.37
N ASP A 363 13.81 -3.06 -10.79
CA ASP A 363 13.57 -3.94 -11.93
C ASP A 363 12.51 -3.33 -12.89
N MET A 364 12.86 -3.27 -14.18
CA MET A 364 12.03 -2.82 -15.29
C MET A 364 11.98 -3.85 -16.43
N ASN A 365 12.27 -5.12 -16.14
CA ASN A 365 12.31 -6.15 -17.17
C ASN A 365 10.95 -6.30 -17.87
N PHE A 366 10.97 -6.54 -19.18
CA PHE A 366 9.78 -6.65 -20.03
C PHE A 366 8.77 -5.48 -19.96
N MET A 367 9.07 -4.35 -19.31
CA MET A 367 8.06 -3.32 -18.95
C MET A 367 7.20 -2.86 -20.14
N PHE A 368 7.79 -2.71 -21.33
CA PHE A 368 7.11 -2.38 -22.59
C PHE A 368 7.37 -3.43 -23.69
N SER A 369 7.70 -4.68 -23.32
CA SER A 369 7.89 -5.76 -24.28
C SER A 369 6.60 -5.97 -25.07
N ASN A 370 6.68 -6.02 -26.40
CA ASN A 370 5.55 -6.22 -27.31
C ASN A 370 4.39 -5.20 -27.12
N SER A 371 4.69 -4.04 -26.53
CA SER A 371 3.74 -2.92 -26.31
C SER A 371 3.89 -1.86 -27.40
N PRO A 372 2.80 -1.17 -27.82
CA PRO A 372 2.87 -0.05 -28.77
C PRO A 372 3.41 1.25 -28.16
N PHE A 373 3.72 1.26 -26.85
CA PHE A 373 4.17 2.43 -26.10
C PHE A 373 5.27 3.21 -26.80
N ASN A 374 5.00 4.49 -27.09
CA ASN A 374 5.95 5.38 -27.75
C ASN A 374 5.78 6.84 -27.26
N LYS A 375 5.93 7.04 -25.94
CA LYS A 375 5.88 8.37 -25.27
C LYS A 375 7.21 8.71 -24.62
N PRO A 376 7.57 10.00 -24.49
CA PRO A 376 8.85 10.41 -23.92
C PRO A 376 8.96 10.08 -22.43
N ILE A 377 10.08 9.44 -22.06
CA ILE A 377 10.46 9.03 -20.70
C ILE A 377 11.95 9.33 -20.39
N GLY A 378 12.62 10.11 -21.24
CA GLY A 378 14.05 10.43 -21.12
C GLY A 378 14.43 11.26 -19.88
N ASN A 379 13.46 11.75 -19.12
CA ASN A 379 13.62 12.49 -17.87
C ASN A 379 13.50 11.61 -16.60
N TRP A 380 13.28 10.30 -16.75
CA TRP A 380 13.27 9.34 -15.65
C TRP A 380 14.65 9.19 -14.99
N ASP A 381 14.68 9.16 -13.66
CA ASP A 381 15.88 8.84 -12.88
C ASP A 381 15.96 7.33 -12.65
N VAL A 382 16.69 6.63 -13.53
CA VAL A 382 16.83 5.16 -13.51
C VAL A 382 18.07 4.66 -12.75
N LYS A 383 18.73 5.52 -11.97
CA LYS A 383 20.04 5.22 -11.32
C LYS A 383 20.07 3.99 -10.41
N ASN A 384 18.91 3.53 -9.94
CA ASN A 384 18.75 2.39 -9.03
C ASN A 384 18.30 1.10 -9.75
N VAL A 385 17.97 1.18 -11.04
CA VAL A 385 17.56 0.03 -11.86
C VAL A 385 18.76 -0.88 -12.10
N LYS A 386 18.56 -2.17 -11.90
CA LYS A 386 19.55 -3.24 -12.08
C LYS A 386 19.26 -4.12 -13.29
N ASN A 387 17.97 -4.26 -13.64
CA ASN A 387 17.50 -5.14 -14.68
C ASN A 387 16.61 -4.37 -15.67
N MET A 388 17.07 -4.28 -16.92
CA MET A 388 16.33 -3.71 -18.05
C MET A 388 16.11 -4.73 -19.17
N SER A 389 16.27 -6.03 -18.86
CA SER A 389 16.15 -7.09 -19.87
C SER A 389 14.77 -7.07 -20.55
N PHE A 390 14.75 -7.19 -21.87
CA PHE A 390 13.54 -7.16 -22.70
C PHE A 390 12.66 -5.89 -22.58
N MET A 391 13.11 -4.81 -21.94
CA MET A 391 12.28 -3.63 -21.62
C MET A 391 11.55 -3.05 -22.83
N PHE A 392 12.19 -3.03 -24.01
CA PHE A 392 11.63 -2.59 -25.29
C PHE A 392 11.70 -3.67 -26.39
N ASP A 393 11.72 -4.97 -26.01
CA ASP A 393 11.64 -6.07 -26.99
C ASP A 393 10.39 -5.92 -27.86
N ARG A 394 10.53 -5.95 -29.19
CA ARG A 394 9.46 -5.76 -30.19
C ARG A 394 8.69 -4.44 -30.07
N SER A 395 9.23 -3.44 -29.39
CA SER A 395 8.58 -2.14 -29.17
C SER A 395 8.88 -1.13 -30.30
N PRO A 396 7.92 -0.27 -30.68
CA PRO A 396 8.14 0.86 -31.59
C PRO A 396 8.80 2.07 -30.90
N PHE A 397 9.10 2.00 -29.59
CA PHE A 397 9.70 3.08 -28.81
C PHE A 397 10.96 3.66 -29.47
N ASN A 398 10.98 4.98 -29.69
CA ASN A 398 12.10 5.66 -30.33
C ASN A 398 12.25 7.12 -29.85
N HIS A 399 12.22 7.33 -28.52
CA HIS A 399 12.46 8.65 -27.89
C HIS A 399 13.85 8.70 -27.22
N PRO A 400 14.48 9.89 -27.10
CA PRO A 400 15.79 10.01 -26.46
C PRO A 400 15.79 9.58 -25.00
N ILE A 401 16.78 8.75 -24.64
CA ILE A 401 17.06 8.23 -23.28
C ILE A 401 18.54 8.35 -22.91
N GLU A 402 19.30 9.15 -23.67
CA GLU A 402 20.73 9.44 -23.47
C GLU A 402 21.02 10.05 -22.08
N ALA A 403 20.05 10.73 -21.47
CA ALA A 403 20.20 11.33 -20.14
C ALA A 403 20.06 10.31 -18.98
N TRP A 404 19.72 9.05 -19.25
CA TRP A 404 19.59 8.01 -18.23
C TRP A 404 20.93 7.62 -17.63
N ASN A 405 21.02 7.60 -16.29
CA ASN A 405 22.15 6.99 -15.60
C ASN A 405 21.93 5.47 -15.46
N VAL A 406 22.53 4.70 -16.35
CA VAL A 406 22.45 3.23 -16.36
C VAL A 406 23.59 2.53 -15.59
N SER A 407 24.43 3.26 -14.85
CA SER A 407 25.64 2.72 -14.19
C SER A 407 25.38 1.59 -13.19
N SER A 408 24.13 1.38 -12.74
CA SER A 408 23.74 0.31 -11.81
C SER A 408 23.15 -0.93 -12.50
N VAL A 409 22.94 -0.87 -13.82
CA VAL A 409 22.32 -1.96 -14.60
C VAL A 409 23.34 -3.07 -14.82
N SER A 410 22.98 -4.30 -14.45
CA SER A 410 23.78 -5.50 -14.71
C SER A 410 23.23 -6.38 -15.85
N ASN A 411 21.95 -6.20 -16.20
CA ASN A 411 21.28 -6.98 -17.25
C ASN A 411 20.55 -6.09 -18.27
N MET A 412 21.01 -6.16 -19.53
CA MET A 412 20.43 -5.50 -20.72
C MET A 412 20.03 -6.49 -21.82
N ARG A 413 19.94 -7.80 -21.50
CA ARG A 413 19.55 -8.87 -22.42
C ARG A 413 18.31 -8.50 -23.23
N SER A 414 18.42 -8.56 -24.56
CA SER A 414 17.32 -8.27 -25.49
C SER A 414 16.61 -6.92 -25.32
N MET A 415 17.21 -5.92 -24.64
CA MET A 415 16.54 -4.67 -24.28
C MET A 415 15.87 -3.96 -25.48
N PHE A 416 16.50 -3.99 -26.65
CA PHE A 416 16.00 -3.42 -27.92
C PHE A 416 15.89 -4.47 -29.05
N ASN A 417 15.70 -5.76 -28.71
CA ASN A 417 15.49 -6.79 -29.73
C ASN A 417 14.21 -6.49 -30.54
N ALA A 418 14.28 -6.64 -31.87
CA ALA A 418 13.21 -6.31 -32.82
C ALA A 418 12.60 -4.89 -32.63
N SER A 419 13.35 -3.95 -32.04
CA SER A 419 12.88 -2.61 -31.73
C SER A 419 13.11 -1.63 -32.88
N SER A 420 12.28 -0.58 -32.92
CA SER A 420 12.48 0.59 -33.80
C SER A 420 13.45 1.63 -33.22
N PHE A 421 13.99 1.39 -32.03
CA PHE A 421 14.88 2.34 -31.33
C PHE A 421 16.15 2.65 -32.13
N ASN A 422 16.41 3.95 -32.34
CA ASN A 422 17.62 4.44 -32.99
C ASN A 422 17.94 5.88 -32.52
N GLN A 423 18.09 6.07 -31.20
CA GLN A 423 18.53 7.32 -30.56
C GLN A 423 19.91 7.13 -29.90
N SER A 424 20.60 8.23 -29.58
CA SER A 424 21.94 8.16 -28.97
C SER A 424 21.94 7.44 -27.62
N LEU A 425 22.99 6.67 -27.38
CA LEU A 425 23.34 5.99 -26.13
C LEU A 425 24.82 6.22 -25.75
N GLU A 426 25.48 7.23 -26.36
CA GLU A 426 26.93 7.43 -26.24
C GLU A 426 27.36 7.76 -24.80
N THR A 427 26.49 8.38 -24.01
CA THR A 427 26.74 8.77 -22.61
C THR A 427 26.58 7.63 -21.59
N TRP A 428 26.10 6.45 -22.00
CA TRP A 428 25.77 5.37 -21.08
C TRP A 428 27.02 4.69 -20.49
N ASP A 429 27.09 4.66 -19.16
CA ASP A 429 28.06 3.86 -18.41
C ASP A 429 27.53 2.43 -18.27
N VAL A 430 27.99 1.54 -19.16
CA VAL A 430 27.64 0.11 -19.16
C VAL A 430 28.67 -0.78 -18.44
N SER A 431 29.63 -0.20 -17.71
CA SER A 431 30.75 -0.95 -17.10
C SER A 431 30.32 -2.04 -16.11
N ASN A 432 29.12 -1.96 -15.53
CA ASN A 432 28.56 -2.98 -14.63
C ASN A 432 27.67 -4.03 -15.32
N VAL A 433 27.47 -3.95 -16.65
CA VAL A 433 26.65 -4.93 -17.39
C VAL A 433 27.43 -6.22 -17.60
N THR A 434 26.79 -7.35 -17.28
CA THR A 434 27.36 -8.70 -17.47
C THR A 434 26.54 -9.56 -18.45
N ASP A 435 25.23 -9.30 -18.58
CA ASP A 435 24.28 -10.02 -19.45
C ASP A 435 23.75 -9.06 -20.52
N MET A 436 24.29 -9.17 -21.76
CA MET A 436 23.93 -8.34 -22.93
C MET A 436 23.57 -9.12 -24.23
N PRO A 437 23.25 -10.44 -24.24
CA PRO A 437 22.96 -11.15 -25.47
C PRO A 437 21.68 -10.60 -26.13
N SER A 438 21.71 -10.55 -27.46
CA SER A 438 20.62 -10.11 -28.32
C SER A 438 20.10 -8.67 -28.09
N MET A 439 20.84 -7.81 -27.37
CA MET A 439 20.41 -6.44 -27.01
C MET A 439 19.86 -5.63 -28.19
N PHE A 440 20.48 -5.72 -29.39
CA PHE A 440 20.06 -5.05 -30.62
C PHE A 440 19.73 -6.03 -31.76
N SER A 441 19.41 -7.28 -31.43
CA SER A 441 19.00 -8.29 -32.41
C SER A 441 17.75 -7.82 -33.18
N ASN A 442 17.70 -8.00 -34.50
CA ASN A 442 16.67 -7.53 -35.43
C ASN A 442 16.35 -6.01 -35.35
N SER A 443 17.25 -5.20 -34.76
CA SER A 443 17.02 -3.76 -34.52
C SER A 443 17.45 -2.87 -35.68
N GLN A 444 16.85 -1.68 -35.75
CA GLN A 444 17.28 -0.60 -36.65
C GLN A 444 18.46 0.24 -36.08
N PHE A 445 18.89 -0.05 -34.85
CA PHE A 445 19.96 0.70 -34.19
C PHE A 445 21.28 0.68 -34.97
N ASN A 446 21.83 1.86 -35.25
CA ASN A 446 23.10 2.03 -35.95
C ASN A 446 23.80 3.35 -35.56
N LEU A 447 23.88 3.63 -34.25
CA LEU A 447 24.54 4.82 -33.69
C LEU A 447 25.78 4.47 -32.87
N PRO A 448 26.73 5.40 -32.66
CA PRO A 448 28.00 5.12 -31.99
C PRO A 448 27.82 4.62 -30.54
N ILE A 449 28.53 3.54 -30.23
CA ILE A 449 28.66 2.93 -28.89
C ILE A 449 30.10 2.40 -28.64
N GLY A 450 31.06 2.79 -29.49
CA GLY A 450 32.46 2.33 -29.45
C GLY A 450 33.26 2.83 -28.24
N ASN A 451 32.65 3.65 -27.39
CA ASN A 451 33.20 4.18 -26.13
C ASN A 451 32.67 3.44 -24.89
N TRP A 452 31.76 2.48 -25.06
CA TRP A 452 31.26 1.63 -23.98
C TRP A 452 32.36 0.74 -23.40
N ASP A 453 32.45 0.68 -22.06
CA ASP A 453 33.26 -0.31 -21.35
C ASP A 453 32.46 -1.61 -21.22
N VAL A 454 32.79 -2.59 -22.07
CA VAL A 454 32.15 -3.91 -22.09
C VAL A 454 33.00 -4.99 -21.39
N SER A 455 34.04 -4.60 -20.65
CA SER A 455 35.03 -5.53 -20.07
C SER A 455 34.44 -6.58 -19.11
N ASN A 456 33.25 -6.34 -18.54
CA ASN A 456 32.55 -7.27 -17.65
C ASN A 456 31.52 -8.18 -18.36
N VAL A 457 31.30 -8.03 -19.67
CA VAL A 457 30.36 -8.85 -20.45
C VAL A 457 30.99 -10.21 -20.78
N THR A 458 30.26 -11.30 -20.51
CA THR A 458 30.73 -12.68 -20.81
C THR A 458 29.98 -13.36 -21.97
N ASP A 459 28.79 -12.89 -22.31
CA ASP A 459 27.93 -13.43 -23.38
C ASP A 459 27.44 -12.30 -24.30
N MET A 460 27.84 -12.34 -25.57
CA MET A 460 27.44 -11.41 -26.64
C MET A 460 26.55 -12.10 -27.70
N THR A 461 25.95 -13.26 -27.38
CA THR A 461 25.15 -14.07 -28.30
C THR A 461 24.12 -13.23 -29.06
N GLY A 462 24.29 -13.15 -30.38
CA GLY A 462 23.35 -12.47 -31.27
C GLY A 462 23.16 -10.98 -31.01
N MET A 463 24.08 -10.29 -30.31
CA MET A 463 23.93 -8.87 -29.92
C MET A 463 23.44 -7.97 -31.07
N PHE A 464 23.92 -8.21 -32.29
CA PHE A 464 23.57 -7.48 -33.51
C PHE A 464 22.99 -8.37 -34.63
N LEU A 465 22.49 -9.58 -34.30
CA LEU A 465 21.87 -10.54 -35.22
C LEU A 465 20.77 -9.86 -36.06
N ASN A 466 20.83 -9.90 -37.39
CA ASN A 466 19.91 -9.26 -38.35
C ASN A 466 19.67 -7.75 -38.12
N SER A 467 20.56 -7.06 -37.41
CA SER A 467 20.46 -5.61 -37.16
C SER A 467 20.95 -4.77 -38.35
N GLN A 468 20.82 -3.45 -38.26
CA GLN A 468 21.45 -2.50 -39.20
C GLN A 468 22.83 -2.01 -38.73
N PHE A 469 23.39 -2.57 -37.66
CA PHE A 469 24.56 -2.04 -36.97
C PHE A 469 25.86 -2.17 -37.78
N ASN A 470 26.58 -1.06 -37.98
CA ASN A 470 27.87 -1.00 -38.67
C ASN A 470 28.73 0.18 -38.16
N GLN A 471 28.87 0.32 -36.84
CA GLN A 471 29.67 1.37 -36.18
C GLN A 471 30.98 0.81 -35.62
N GLU A 472 31.96 1.69 -35.39
CA GLU A 472 33.27 1.30 -34.87
C GLU A 472 33.17 0.80 -33.43
N ILE A 473 33.66 -0.43 -33.19
CA ILE A 473 33.71 -1.09 -31.87
C ILE A 473 35.04 -1.83 -31.62
N GLY A 474 36.05 -1.62 -32.47
CA GLY A 474 37.36 -2.27 -32.34
C GLY A 474 38.08 -1.98 -31.01
N ASN A 475 37.73 -0.87 -30.34
CA ASN A 475 38.29 -0.48 -29.04
C ASN A 475 37.66 -1.21 -27.83
N TRP A 476 36.65 -2.06 -28.03
CA TRP A 476 36.01 -2.81 -26.94
C TRP A 476 36.96 -3.86 -26.33
N ASP A 477 37.08 -3.86 -25.01
CA ASP A 477 37.73 -4.95 -24.28
C ASP A 477 36.78 -6.15 -24.20
N VAL A 478 37.02 -7.14 -25.08
CA VAL A 478 36.26 -8.39 -25.13
C VAL A 478 36.96 -9.55 -24.43
N SER A 479 38.02 -9.29 -23.64
CA SER A 479 38.88 -10.35 -23.08
C SER A 479 38.18 -11.32 -22.12
N ASN A 480 37.05 -10.92 -21.54
CA ASN A 480 36.23 -11.78 -20.67
C ASN A 480 35.05 -12.48 -21.39
N VAL A 481 34.88 -12.27 -22.71
CA VAL A 481 33.79 -12.88 -23.48
C VAL A 481 34.08 -14.35 -23.75
N ILE A 482 33.08 -15.20 -23.48
CA ILE A 482 33.13 -16.66 -23.65
C ILE A 482 32.32 -17.11 -24.87
N GLU A 483 31.26 -16.37 -25.21
CA GLU A 483 30.30 -16.73 -26.25
C GLU A 483 29.97 -15.53 -27.16
N MET A 484 30.20 -15.68 -28.47
CA MET A 484 29.95 -14.69 -29.51
C MET A 484 29.05 -15.22 -30.64
N SER A 485 28.37 -16.35 -30.42
CA SER A 485 27.51 -17.00 -31.43
C SER A 485 26.52 -16.02 -32.06
N SER A 486 26.53 -15.98 -33.40
CA SER A 486 25.63 -15.19 -34.24
C SER A 486 25.69 -13.66 -34.04
N MET A 487 26.71 -13.13 -33.35
CA MET A 487 26.81 -11.71 -32.97
C MET A 487 26.52 -10.74 -34.12
N PHE A 488 27.08 -10.99 -35.32
CA PHE A 488 26.88 -10.18 -36.53
C PHE A 488 26.18 -10.94 -37.68
N SER A 489 25.52 -12.06 -37.38
CA SER A 489 24.80 -12.83 -38.39
C SER A 489 23.73 -11.96 -39.05
N GLY A 490 23.69 -11.89 -40.37
CA GLY A 490 22.76 -11.07 -41.15
C GLY A 490 22.94 -9.54 -41.02
N SER A 491 23.93 -9.07 -40.25
CA SER A 491 24.24 -7.65 -40.08
C SER A 491 25.15 -7.13 -41.21
N PRO A 492 25.00 -5.86 -41.65
CA PRO A 492 25.91 -5.20 -42.59
C PRO A 492 27.29 -4.85 -41.98
N PHE A 493 27.56 -5.25 -40.74
CA PHE A 493 28.80 -4.98 -40.01
C PHE A 493 30.05 -5.38 -40.82
N ASN A 494 30.97 -4.43 -40.98
CA ASN A 494 32.26 -4.64 -41.63
C ASN A 494 33.31 -3.65 -41.09
N LYS A 495 33.38 -3.52 -39.75
CA LYS A 495 34.33 -2.64 -39.05
C LYS A 495 35.49 -3.41 -38.45
N ASP A 496 36.61 -2.73 -38.26
CA ASP A 496 37.84 -3.34 -37.78
C ASP A 496 37.70 -3.78 -36.32
N ILE A 497 38.11 -5.03 -36.08
CA ILE A 497 38.09 -5.75 -34.80
C ILE A 497 39.34 -6.65 -34.69
N SER A 498 40.41 -6.33 -35.44
CA SER A 498 41.67 -7.07 -35.46
C SER A 498 42.39 -7.10 -34.11
N ASP A 499 42.20 -6.05 -33.30
CA ASP A 499 42.77 -5.87 -31.96
C ASP A 499 41.96 -6.57 -30.83
N TRP A 500 40.89 -7.32 -31.15
CA TRP A 500 40.08 -8.03 -30.15
C TRP A 500 40.79 -9.25 -29.55
N GLU A 501 40.95 -9.25 -28.23
CA GLU A 501 41.52 -10.35 -27.44
C GLU A 501 40.51 -11.49 -27.23
N VAL A 502 40.32 -12.35 -28.24
CA VAL A 502 39.30 -13.42 -28.24
C VAL A 502 39.74 -14.75 -27.59
N SER A 503 40.87 -14.79 -26.90
CA SER A 503 41.48 -16.05 -26.39
C SER A 503 40.61 -16.84 -25.41
N ASN A 504 39.64 -16.21 -24.73
CA ASN A 504 38.68 -16.88 -23.84
C ASN A 504 37.38 -17.35 -24.53
N VAL A 505 37.17 -17.02 -25.81
CA VAL A 505 35.96 -17.38 -26.55
C VAL A 505 35.96 -18.87 -26.88
N THR A 506 34.85 -19.54 -26.56
CA THR A 506 34.64 -20.97 -26.83
C THR A 506 33.60 -21.24 -27.93
N GLY A 507 32.67 -20.29 -28.13
CA GLY A 507 31.60 -20.34 -29.13
C GLY A 507 31.66 -19.17 -30.13
N MET A 508 31.76 -19.51 -31.43
CA MET A 508 31.71 -18.54 -32.54
C MET A 508 30.70 -18.96 -33.63
N ARG A 509 29.72 -19.80 -33.29
CA ARG A 509 28.75 -20.36 -34.24
C ARG A 509 28.02 -19.24 -34.98
N ALA A 510 28.09 -19.26 -36.30
CA ALA A 510 27.41 -18.31 -37.20
C ALA A 510 27.76 -16.83 -36.98
N MET A 511 28.89 -16.48 -36.33
CA MET A 511 29.24 -15.11 -35.95
C MET A 511 29.12 -14.09 -37.11
N PHE A 512 29.54 -14.45 -38.33
CA PHE A 512 29.47 -13.64 -39.55
C PHE A 512 28.62 -14.27 -40.66
N ASN A 513 27.67 -15.15 -40.30
CA ASN A 513 26.74 -15.75 -41.25
C ASN A 513 25.97 -14.68 -42.03
N ARG A 514 25.93 -14.73 -43.36
CA ARG A 514 25.23 -13.75 -44.23
C ARG A 514 25.68 -12.29 -44.05
N SER A 515 26.81 -12.05 -43.38
CA SER A 515 27.42 -10.73 -43.22
C SER A 515 28.33 -10.40 -44.42
N PRO A 516 28.57 -9.11 -44.75
CA PRO A 516 29.61 -8.70 -45.69
C PRO A 516 30.99 -8.53 -45.03
N PHE A 517 31.16 -8.96 -43.78
CA PHE A 517 32.40 -8.82 -43.02
C PHE A 517 33.62 -9.41 -43.75
N ASN A 518 34.69 -8.60 -43.87
CA ASN A 518 35.94 -8.96 -44.53
C ASN A 518 37.15 -8.19 -43.94
N GLN A 519 37.20 -8.00 -42.62
CA GLN A 519 38.32 -7.33 -41.93
C GLN A 519 39.36 -8.35 -41.43
N PRO A 520 40.64 -7.96 -41.30
CA PRO A 520 41.71 -8.88 -40.90
C PRO A 520 41.45 -9.40 -39.48
N ILE A 521 41.43 -10.72 -39.32
CA ILE A 521 41.28 -11.43 -38.05
C ILE A 521 42.33 -12.55 -37.92
N GLU A 522 43.46 -12.39 -38.63
CA GLU A 522 44.58 -13.34 -38.61
C GLU A 522 45.26 -13.41 -37.24
N SER A 523 45.19 -12.33 -36.46
CA SER A 523 45.73 -12.14 -35.12
C SER A 523 44.98 -12.90 -34.01
N TRP A 524 43.75 -13.34 -34.26
CA TRP A 524 42.88 -13.91 -33.25
C TRP A 524 43.35 -15.27 -32.73
N ASP A 525 43.57 -15.38 -31.42
CA ASP A 525 43.76 -16.66 -30.73
C ASP A 525 42.41 -17.38 -30.59
N VAL A 526 42.12 -18.25 -31.54
CA VAL A 526 40.92 -19.11 -31.55
C VAL A 526 41.16 -20.49 -30.90
N SER A 527 42.28 -20.69 -30.19
CA SER A 527 42.67 -22.02 -29.67
C SER A 527 41.67 -22.64 -28.69
N ASN A 528 40.86 -21.84 -27.99
CA ASN A 528 39.80 -22.32 -27.10
C ASN A 528 38.42 -22.50 -27.79
N VAL A 529 38.28 -22.14 -29.06
CA VAL A 529 37.01 -22.27 -29.81
C VAL A 529 36.73 -23.74 -30.10
N THR A 530 35.53 -24.20 -29.74
CA THR A 530 35.09 -25.58 -29.99
C THR A 530 34.05 -25.67 -31.11
N ASN A 531 33.34 -24.58 -31.43
CA ASN A 531 32.23 -24.56 -32.38
C ASN A 531 32.34 -23.39 -33.37
N MET A 532 32.61 -23.72 -34.64
CA MET A 532 32.70 -22.77 -35.77
C MET A 532 31.60 -23.00 -36.83
N ARG A 533 30.56 -23.75 -36.48
CA ARG A 533 29.41 -24.04 -37.37
C ARG A 533 28.85 -22.77 -37.98
N PHE A 534 28.71 -22.76 -39.31
CA PHE A 534 28.18 -21.66 -40.12
C PHE A 534 28.90 -20.30 -39.96
N MET A 535 30.10 -20.22 -39.37
CA MET A 535 30.77 -18.96 -39.00
C MET A 535 30.80 -17.93 -40.14
N PHE A 536 31.03 -18.38 -41.38
CA PHE A 536 31.01 -17.58 -42.62
C PHE A 536 30.01 -18.12 -43.66
N ASP A 537 28.99 -18.90 -43.28
CA ASP A 537 27.95 -19.37 -44.22
C ASP A 537 27.29 -18.16 -44.91
N GLN A 538 27.15 -18.22 -46.23
CA GLN A 538 26.68 -17.16 -47.14
C GLN A 538 27.43 -15.82 -47.00
N ASN A 539 28.62 -15.77 -46.40
CA ASN A 539 29.44 -14.54 -46.40
C ASN A 539 30.11 -14.38 -47.77
N THR A 540 29.52 -13.51 -48.60
CA THR A 540 29.95 -13.30 -49.99
C THR A 540 31.20 -12.43 -50.15
N GLN A 541 31.86 -12.00 -49.07
CA GLN A 541 33.01 -11.08 -49.12
C GLN A 541 34.26 -11.60 -48.40
N PHE A 542 34.10 -12.42 -47.35
CA PHE A 542 35.20 -12.86 -46.50
C PHE A 542 36.23 -13.69 -47.27
N ASN A 543 37.46 -13.19 -47.31
CA ASN A 543 38.60 -13.87 -47.93
C ASN A 543 39.94 -13.45 -47.28
N GLN A 544 39.94 -13.22 -45.95
CA GLN A 544 41.14 -12.85 -45.20
C GLN A 544 41.97 -14.09 -44.80
N PRO A 545 43.30 -13.96 -44.67
CA PRO A 545 44.16 -15.08 -44.28
C PRO A 545 43.86 -15.52 -42.84
N ILE A 546 43.44 -16.77 -42.68
CA ILE A 546 43.19 -17.42 -41.37
C ILE A 546 43.91 -18.78 -41.29
N GLY A 547 44.93 -18.98 -42.12
CA GLY A 547 45.69 -20.23 -42.20
C GLY A 547 46.49 -20.56 -40.93
N ASP A 548 46.81 -19.54 -40.13
CA ASP A 548 47.61 -19.65 -38.91
C ASP A 548 46.77 -19.84 -37.63
N TRP A 549 45.43 -19.88 -37.75
CA TRP A 549 44.51 -20.16 -36.63
C TRP A 549 44.71 -21.58 -36.06
N ASP A 550 44.85 -21.68 -34.73
CA ASP A 550 44.82 -22.97 -34.03
C ASP A 550 43.38 -23.46 -33.86
N VAL A 551 42.91 -24.25 -34.81
CA VAL A 551 41.59 -24.90 -34.78
C VAL A 551 41.59 -26.27 -34.06
N SER A 552 42.63 -26.61 -33.30
CA SER A 552 42.84 -27.97 -32.78
C SER A 552 41.81 -28.48 -31.77
N ASN A 553 41.05 -27.56 -31.13
CA ASN A 553 39.94 -27.88 -30.22
C ASN A 553 38.55 -27.83 -30.88
N VAL A 554 38.46 -27.45 -32.16
CA VAL A 554 37.17 -27.36 -32.89
C VAL A 554 36.62 -28.77 -33.16
N THR A 555 35.33 -28.97 -32.85
CA THR A 555 34.61 -30.24 -33.07
C THR A 555 33.51 -30.15 -34.14
N ASP A 556 32.87 -28.98 -34.32
CA ASP A 556 31.84 -28.75 -35.36
C ASP A 556 32.23 -27.59 -36.30
N MET A 557 32.41 -27.92 -37.58
CA MET A 557 32.67 -26.99 -38.69
C MET A 557 31.55 -27.02 -39.76
N LEU A 558 30.35 -27.52 -39.42
CA LEU A 558 29.22 -27.63 -40.35
C LEU A 558 29.00 -26.32 -41.13
N GLY A 559 29.08 -26.40 -42.45
CA GLY A 559 28.79 -25.29 -43.35
C GLY A 559 29.64 -24.03 -43.12
N MET A 560 30.81 -24.12 -42.48
CA MET A 560 31.62 -22.96 -42.07
C MET A 560 31.84 -21.93 -43.19
N PHE A 561 32.04 -22.38 -44.43
CA PHE A 561 32.25 -21.55 -45.63
C PHE A 561 31.22 -21.83 -46.74
N SER A 562 30.05 -22.41 -46.43
CA SER A 562 29.01 -22.65 -47.44
C SER A 562 28.60 -21.33 -48.10
N GLY A 563 28.55 -21.27 -49.44
CA GLY A 563 28.26 -20.05 -50.20
C GLY A 563 29.32 -18.93 -50.13
N ALA A 564 30.44 -19.13 -49.42
CA ALA A 564 31.41 -18.06 -49.18
C ALA A 564 32.37 -17.83 -50.36
N GLN A 565 32.93 -16.62 -50.45
CA GLN A 565 34.02 -16.29 -51.39
C GLN A 565 35.42 -16.69 -50.88
N PHE A 566 35.50 -17.31 -49.71
CA PHE A 566 36.75 -17.71 -49.07
C PHE A 566 37.57 -18.69 -49.92
N ASN A 567 38.85 -18.36 -50.12
CA ASN A 567 39.81 -19.19 -50.86
C ASN A 567 41.26 -18.99 -50.39
N GLN A 568 41.48 -18.78 -49.08
CA GLN A 568 42.83 -18.67 -48.50
C GLN A 568 43.37 -20.05 -48.05
N PRO A 569 44.70 -20.26 -48.02
CA PRO A 569 45.28 -21.55 -47.67
C PRO A 569 45.04 -21.91 -46.19
N ILE A 570 44.41 -23.06 -45.96
CA ILE A 570 44.11 -23.63 -44.63
C ILE A 570 44.58 -25.10 -44.50
N GLY A 571 45.43 -25.57 -45.43
CA GLY A 571 45.95 -26.95 -45.44
C GLY A 571 46.77 -27.35 -44.22
N ASN A 572 47.24 -26.38 -43.42
CA ASN A 572 48.00 -26.59 -42.18
C ASN A 572 47.12 -26.79 -40.94
N TRP A 573 45.80 -26.57 -41.04
CA TRP A 573 44.88 -26.67 -39.89
C TRP A 573 44.85 -28.07 -39.26
N ASN A 574 44.96 -28.12 -37.94
CA ASN A 574 44.84 -29.35 -37.15
C ASN A 574 43.36 -29.71 -36.90
N VAL A 575 42.67 -30.23 -37.91
CA VAL A 575 41.25 -30.61 -37.82
C VAL A 575 40.99 -31.96 -37.11
N ARG A 576 41.93 -32.46 -36.30
CA ARG A 576 41.92 -33.84 -35.76
C ARG A 576 40.75 -34.16 -34.81
N GLN A 577 40.17 -33.15 -34.19
CA GLN A 577 39.01 -33.31 -33.29
C GLN A 577 37.67 -33.07 -34.00
N VAL A 578 37.66 -32.57 -35.24
CA VAL A 578 36.42 -32.26 -35.95
C VAL A 578 35.63 -33.52 -36.25
N GLU A 579 34.37 -33.55 -35.82
CA GLU A 579 33.43 -34.65 -36.01
C GLU A 579 32.41 -34.36 -37.12
N ASN A 580 32.19 -33.07 -37.45
CA ASN A 580 31.23 -32.64 -38.45
C ASN A 580 31.81 -31.58 -39.40
N MET A 581 31.74 -31.85 -40.70
CA MET A 581 32.13 -30.97 -41.81
C MET A 581 31.08 -30.97 -42.94
N ASP A 582 29.84 -31.43 -42.70
CA ASP A 582 28.82 -31.43 -43.76
C ASP A 582 28.66 -29.98 -44.31
N ASN A 583 28.48 -29.85 -45.62
CA ASN A 583 28.36 -28.57 -46.34
C ASN A 583 29.57 -27.59 -46.22
N MET A 584 30.71 -27.96 -45.62
CA MET A 584 31.78 -27.02 -45.24
C MET A 584 32.17 -26.01 -46.34
N PHE A 585 32.28 -26.46 -47.59
CA PHE A 585 32.63 -25.68 -48.78
C PHE A 585 31.54 -25.71 -49.87
N GLN A 586 30.30 -26.12 -49.54
CA GLN A 586 29.19 -26.17 -50.50
C GLN A 586 29.01 -24.80 -51.17
N ARG A 587 28.98 -24.74 -52.51
CA ARG A 587 28.78 -23.53 -53.32
C ARG A 587 29.77 -22.39 -53.02
N SER A 588 30.92 -22.71 -52.42
CA SER A 588 31.98 -21.76 -52.09
C SER A 588 32.98 -21.59 -53.25
N SER A 589 33.84 -20.58 -53.15
CA SER A 589 34.94 -20.37 -54.12
C SER A 589 36.22 -21.16 -53.79
N PHE A 590 36.19 -22.01 -52.76
CA PHE A 590 37.37 -22.67 -52.21
C PHE A 590 37.97 -23.72 -53.17
N ASN A 591 39.28 -23.64 -53.42
CA ASN A 591 40.05 -24.64 -54.18
C ASN A 591 41.49 -24.88 -53.68
N GLN A 592 41.78 -24.56 -52.41
CA GLN A 592 43.12 -24.78 -51.84
C GLN A 592 43.36 -26.26 -51.48
N ASP A 593 44.64 -26.63 -51.37
CA ASP A 593 45.05 -27.98 -50.99
C ASP A 593 44.85 -28.23 -49.48
N ILE A 594 43.98 -29.19 -49.16
CA ILE A 594 43.70 -29.68 -47.80
C ILE A 594 43.92 -31.20 -47.70
N SER A 595 44.69 -31.79 -48.62
CA SER A 595 44.97 -33.23 -48.67
C SER A 595 45.71 -33.78 -47.43
N ASN A 596 46.44 -32.90 -46.72
CA ASN A 596 47.20 -33.22 -45.52
C ASN A 596 46.36 -33.27 -44.22
N TRP A 597 45.07 -32.93 -44.25
CA TRP A 597 44.24 -32.90 -43.04
C TRP A 597 44.03 -34.29 -42.40
N CYS A 598 44.23 -34.36 -41.08
CA CYS A 598 44.00 -35.55 -40.27
C CYS A 598 42.53 -35.64 -39.84
N VAL A 599 41.72 -36.40 -40.59
CA VAL A 599 40.25 -36.49 -40.48
C VAL A 599 39.76 -37.85 -39.96
N LYS A 600 40.52 -38.45 -39.02
CA LYS A 600 40.24 -39.77 -38.42
C LYS A 600 38.83 -39.97 -37.83
N ASN A 601 38.16 -38.91 -37.40
CA ASN A 601 36.81 -38.98 -36.83
C ASN A 601 35.71 -39.02 -37.91
N ILE A 602 36.03 -38.65 -39.16
CA ILE A 602 35.09 -38.50 -40.28
C ILE A 602 35.40 -39.60 -41.32
N ILE A 603 34.70 -40.74 -41.21
CA ILE A 603 35.02 -41.98 -41.95
C ILE A 603 34.61 -42.01 -43.43
N ASN A 604 33.77 -41.08 -43.88
CA ASN A 604 33.31 -40.92 -45.26
C ASN A 604 33.34 -39.43 -45.64
N GLU A 605 33.31 -39.09 -46.92
CA GLU A 605 33.17 -37.68 -47.33
C GLU A 605 31.87 -37.09 -46.72
N PRO A 606 31.95 -35.92 -46.03
CA PRO A 606 30.78 -35.27 -45.44
C PRO A 606 29.70 -34.94 -46.47
N VAL A 607 28.45 -34.91 -46.03
CA VAL A 607 27.28 -34.61 -46.88
C VAL A 607 27.47 -33.23 -47.49
N GLU A 608 27.44 -33.18 -48.82
CA GLU A 608 27.59 -31.95 -49.62
C GLU A 608 28.88 -31.14 -49.37
N PHE A 609 29.94 -31.76 -48.80
CA PHE A 609 31.20 -31.14 -48.36
C PHE A 609 31.75 -30.03 -49.27
N SER A 610 31.73 -30.25 -50.59
CA SER A 610 32.24 -29.33 -51.61
C SER A 610 31.40 -29.35 -52.90
N VAL A 611 30.09 -29.64 -52.79
CA VAL A 611 29.17 -29.58 -53.94
C VAL A 611 29.15 -28.16 -54.48
N ASP A 612 29.26 -27.99 -55.80
CA ASP A 612 29.39 -26.70 -56.50
C ASP A 612 30.56 -25.80 -56.06
N SER A 613 31.61 -26.38 -55.45
CA SER A 613 32.91 -25.70 -55.22
C SER A 613 33.96 -26.14 -56.26
N PRO A 614 34.97 -25.30 -56.57
CA PRO A 614 36.08 -25.64 -57.46
C PRO A 614 37.13 -26.59 -56.85
N LEU A 615 36.90 -27.16 -55.65
CA LEU A 615 37.82 -28.07 -54.97
C LEU A 615 37.93 -29.43 -55.68
N ILE A 616 39.12 -29.72 -56.23
CA ILE A 616 39.41 -30.96 -56.95
C ILE A 616 39.72 -32.13 -56.02
N ILE A 617 39.48 -33.36 -56.48
CA ILE A 617 39.67 -34.60 -55.70
C ILE A 617 41.07 -34.77 -55.11
N ASN A 618 42.12 -34.34 -55.81
CA ASN A 618 43.51 -34.44 -55.34
C ASN A 618 43.84 -33.49 -54.18
N TYR A 619 43.00 -32.49 -53.93
CA TYR A 619 43.15 -31.52 -52.85
C TYR A 619 42.25 -31.84 -51.65
N LYS A 620 41.45 -32.90 -51.70
CA LYS A 620 40.62 -33.37 -50.57
C LYS A 620 41.42 -34.29 -49.66
N PRO A 621 41.11 -34.35 -48.35
CA PRO A 621 41.74 -35.29 -47.44
C PRO A 621 41.31 -36.74 -47.71
N VAL A 622 42.11 -37.68 -47.21
CA VAL A 622 41.74 -39.10 -47.19
C VAL A 622 40.91 -39.38 -45.93
N TRP A 623 39.57 -39.37 -46.11
CA TRP A 623 38.58 -39.59 -45.04
C TRP A 623 38.88 -40.83 -44.18
N GLY A 624 38.68 -40.69 -42.87
CA GLY A 624 38.96 -41.74 -41.88
C GLY A 624 40.45 -41.96 -41.56
N THR A 625 41.36 -41.15 -42.09
CA THR A 625 42.81 -41.33 -41.89
C THR A 625 43.51 -40.06 -41.40
N CYS A 626 44.80 -40.17 -41.10
CA CYS A 626 45.70 -39.05 -40.91
C CYS A 626 46.95 -39.31 -41.76
N PRO A 627 47.31 -38.39 -42.68
CA PRO A 627 48.58 -38.47 -43.41
C PRO A 627 49.80 -38.47 -42.46
N ASP A 628 50.88 -39.14 -42.89
CA ASP A 628 52.15 -39.30 -42.14
C ASP A 628 53.08 -38.07 -42.25
#